data_AF-A0A7U9HUZ0-F1
#
_entry.id   AF-A0A7U9HUZ0-F1
#
_cell.length_a   1.000
_cell.length_b   1.000
_cell.length_c   1.000
_cell.angle_alpha   90.00
_cell.angle_beta   90.00
_cell.angle_gamma   90.00
#
_symmetry.space_group_name_H-M   'P 1'
#
loop_
_entity.id
_entity.type
_entity.pdbx_description
1 polymer ?
#
loop_
_entity_poly.entity_id
_entity_poly.type
_entity_poly.pdbx_seq_one_letter_code
_entity_poly.pdbx_strand_id
1 'polypeptide(L)'
;MKVLLLVISWFIILFSLMIQNSDAFIYWFNPSVVSISDERYFYTLVPTFLNILLLFFQIKFLGVRERKTTIHKILFVTLIINSILFLYYVIYQFFW
;
A
#
# COMPACT_ATOMS: atom_id res chain seq x y z
N MET A 1 -5.72 -10.94 -14.96
CA MET A 1 -4.49 -10.56 -14.22
C MET A 1 -4.51 -9.11 -13.72
N LYS A 2 -4.71 -8.10 -14.57
CA LYS A 2 -4.64 -6.68 -14.17
C LYS A 2 -5.60 -6.28 -13.05
N VAL A 3 -6.87 -6.71 -13.14
CA VAL A 3 -7.88 -6.46 -12.09
C VAL A 3 -7.52 -7.17 -10.79
N LEU A 4 -7.03 -8.41 -10.84
CA LEU A 4 -6.59 -9.15 -9.65
C LEU A 4 -5.47 -8.40 -8.91
N LEU A 5 -4.47 -7.93 -9.65
CA LEU A 5 -3.36 -7.18 -9.07
C LEU A 5 -3.82 -5.82 -8.50
N LEU A 6 -4.81 -5.16 -9.12
CA LEU A 6 -5.44 -3.97 -8.53
C LEU A 6 -6.17 -4.28 -7.22
N VAL A 7 -6.87 -5.41 -7.14
CA VAL A 7 -7.51 -5.88 -5.90
C VAL A 7 -6.45 -6.14 -4.82
N ILE A 8 -5.33 -6.77 -5.18
CA ILE A 8 -4.19 -6.96 -4.28
C ILE A 8 -3.64 -5.61 -3.81
N SER A 9 -3.50 -4.62 -4.70
CA SER A 9 -3.06 -3.28 -4.31
C SER A 9 -3.99 -2.61 -3.30
N TRP A 10 -5.31 -2.76 -3.47
CA TRP A 10 -6.28 -2.24 -2.52
C TRP A 10 -6.26 -2.99 -1.18
N PHE A 11 -6.05 -4.31 -1.21
CA PHE A 11 -5.88 -5.09 0.00
C PHE A 11 -4.66 -4.61 0.79
N ILE A 12 -3.52 -4.36 0.14
CA ILE A 12 -2.32 -3.82 0.80
C ILE A 12 -2.61 -2.47 1.45
N ILE A 13 -3.30 -1.57 0.74
CA ILE A 13 -3.67 -0.25 1.28
C ILE A 13 -4.53 -0.38 2.55
N LEU A 14 -5.57 -1.21 2.50
CA LEU A 14 -6.48 -1.42 3.63
C LEU A 14 -5.76 -2.09 4.81
N PHE A 15 -4.93 -3.08 4.53
CA PHE A 15 -4.12 -3.76 5.54
C PHE A 15 -3.17 -2.77 6.25
N SER A 16 -2.43 -1.96 5.50
CA SER A 16 -1.53 -0.95 6.10
C SER A 16 -2.29 0.09 6.93
N LEU A 17 -3.49 0.50 6.49
CA LEU A 17 -4.35 1.39 7.28
C LEU A 17 -4.80 0.74 8.60
N MET A 18 -5.16 -0.54 8.59
CA MET A 18 -5.54 -1.26 9.82
C MET A 18 -4.37 -1.37 10.79
N ILE A 19 -3.18 -1.75 10.30
CA ILE A 19 -1.96 -1.82 11.11
C ILE A 19 -1.65 -0.47 11.76
N GLN A 20 -1.71 0.62 10.99
CA GLN A 20 -1.39 1.95 11.51
C GLN A 20 -2.34 2.42 12.61
N ASN A 21 -3.59 1.96 12.61
CA ASN A 21 -4.63 2.48 13.49
C ASN A 21 -5.04 1.53 14.63
N SER A 22 -4.58 0.28 14.65
CA SER A 22 -5.05 -0.71 15.63
C SER A 22 -3.94 -1.62 16.16
N ASP A 23 -3.60 -1.46 17.44
CA ASP A 23 -2.70 -2.39 18.14
C ASP A 23 -3.32 -3.78 18.25
N ALA A 24 -4.63 -3.86 18.51
CA ALA A 24 -5.33 -5.14 18.57
C ALA A 24 -5.22 -5.92 17.26
N PHE A 25 -5.25 -5.23 16.11
CA PHE A 25 -5.04 -5.86 14.81
C PHE A 25 -3.61 -6.40 14.65
N ILE A 26 -2.61 -5.66 15.14
CA ILE A 26 -1.21 -6.11 15.15
C ILE A 26 -1.05 -7.35 16.02
N TYR A 27 -1.62 -7.35 17.24
CA TYR A 27 -1.57 -8.52 18.13
C TYR A 27 -2.32 -9.73 17.56
N TRP A 28 -3.44 -9.51 16.85
CA TRP A 28 -4.13 -10.59 16.15
C TRP A 28 -3.27 -11.17 15.02
N PHE A 29 -2.57 -10.31 14.29
CA PHE A 29 -1.72 -10.71 13.16
C PHE A 29 -0.40 -11.36 13.59
N ASN A 30 0.28 -10.78 14.57
CA ASN A 30 1.49 -11.29 15.21
C ASN A 30 1.34 -11.26 16.75
N PRO A 31 0.82 -12.34 17.37
CA PRO A 31 0.66 -12.42 18.82
C PRO A 31 1.98 -12.38 19.60
N SER A 32 3.10 -12.69 18.94
CA SER A 32 4.45 -12.68 19.51
C SER A 32 5.18 -11.35 19.31
N VAL A 33 4.48 -10.26 18.98
CA VAL A 33 5.08 -8.93 18.80
C VAL A 33 5.87 -8.51 20.05
N VAL A 34 7.13 -8.15 19.83
CA VAL A 34 8.03 -7.62 20.87
C VAL A 34 7.92 -6.10 20.95
N SER A 35 7.74 -5.43 19.80
CA SER A 35 7.67 -3.99 19.66
C SER A 35 6.59 -3.59 18.66
N ILE A 36 5.53 -2.95 19.14
CA ILE A 36 4.40 -2.52 18.30
C ILE A 36 4.86 -1.49 17.26
N SER A 37 5.77 -0.58 17.63
CA SER A 37 6.26 0.46 16.73
C SER A 37 7.01 -0.15 15.54
N ASP A 38 7.84 -1.16 15.79
CA ASP A 38 8.64 -1.79 14.74
C ASP A 38 7.77 -2.61 13.78
N GLU A 39 6.76 -3.32 14.31
CA GLU A 39 5.79 -4.03 13.47
C GLU A 39 4.93 -3.05 12.65
N ARG A 40 4.50 -1.92 13.24
CA ARG A 40 3.79 -0.86 12.50
C ARG A 40 4.64 -0.37 11.33
N TYR A 41 5.90 -0.04 11.59
CA TYR A 41 6.83 0.40 10.56
C TYR A 41 6.97 -0.64 9.45
N PHE A 42 7.25 -1.89 9.83
CA PHE A 42 7.52 -2.96 8.88
C PHE A 42 6.28 -3.27 8.01
N TYR A 43 5.11 -3.46 8.63
CA TYR A 43 3.87 -3.81 7.92
C TYR A 43 3.16 -2.63 7.24
N THR A 44 3.62 -1.40 7.42
CA THR A 44 3.14 -0.24 6.65
C THR A 44 4.10 0.10 5.52
N LEU A 45 5.36 0.42 5.80
CA LEU A 45 6.28 0.95 4.79
C LEU A 45 6.67 -0.06 3.73
N VAL A 46 7.02 -1.29 4.13
CA VAL A 46 7.48 -2.30 3.17
C VAL A 46 6.36 -2.66 2.19
N PRO A 47 5.12 -2.99 2.64
CA PRO A 47 4.02 -3.29 1.72
C PRO A 47 3.64 -2.11 0.85
N THR A 48 3.54 -0.91 1.42
CA THR A 48 3.16 0.28 0.62
C THR A 48 4.22 0.64 -0.41
N PHE A 49 5.51 0.56 -0.08
CA PHE A 49 6.60 0.75 -1.06
C PHE A 49 6.54 -0.27 -2.20
N LEU A 50 6.41 -1.56 -1.88
CA LEU A 50 6.28 -2.61 -2.91
C LEU A 50 5.02 -2.40 -3.77
N ASN A 51 3.94 -1.90 -3.17
CA ASN A 51 2.72 -1.58 -3.90
C ASN A 51 2.90 -0.39 -4.86
N ILE A 52 3.72 0.61 -4.52
CA ILE A 52 4.11 1.69 -5.46
C ILE A 52 4.80 1.07 -6.67
N LEU A 53 5.79 0.20 -6.45
CA LEU A 53 6.54 -0.44 -7.54
C LEU A 53 5.60 -1.26 -8.43
N LEU A 54 4.72 -2.06 -7.83
CA LEU A 54 3.73 -2.86 -8.55
C LEU A 54 2.83 -1.98 -9.42
N LEU A 55 2.21 -0.95 -8.84
CA LEU A 55 1.31 -0.04 -9.56
C LEU A 55 2.05 0.74 -10.66
N PHE A 56 3.28 1.19 -10.39
CA PHE A 56 4.13 1.85 -11.38
C PHE A 56 4.41 0.95 -12.59
N PHE A 57 4.83 -0.30 -12.35
CA PHE A 57 5.10 -1.24 -13.45
C PHE A 57 3.83 -1.59 -14.21
N GLN A 58 2.71 -1.79 -13.52
CA GLN A 58 1.43 -2.00 -14.19
C GLN A 58 1.08 -0.85 -15.13
N ILE A 59 1.21 0.39 -14.67
CA ILE A 59 0.91 1.56 -15.48
C ILE A 59 1.88 1.66 -16.67
N LYS A 60 3.17 1.47 -16.42
CA LYS A 60 4.23 1.54 -17.44
C LYS A 60 4.00 0.56 -18.58
N PHE A 61 3.60 -0.67 -18.27
CA PHE A 61 3.38 -1.75 -19.23
C PHE A 61 1.95 -1.85 -19.78
N LEU A 62 1.06 -0.87 -19.50
CA LEU A 62 -0.24 -0.78 -20.17
C LEU A 62 -0.05 -0.49 -21.66
N GLY A 63 -0.79 -1.24 -22.50
CA GLY A 63 -0.81 -1.02 -23.94
C GLY A 63 -1.45 0.33 -24.30
N VAL A 64 -1.10 0.87 -25.47
CA VAL A 64 -1.54 2.22 -25.92
C VAL A 64 -3.07 2.37 -25.93
N ARG A 65 -3.81 1.32 -26.31
CA ARG A 65 -5.29 1.31 -26.26
C ARG A 65 -5.84 1.38 -24.83
N GLU A 66 -5.14 0.79 -23.87
CA GLU A 66 -5.60 0.68 -22.48
C GLU A 66 -5.34 1.95 -21.67
N ARG A 67 -4.36 2.77 -22.09
CA ARG A 67 -4.08 4.08 -21.45
C ARG A 67 -5.25 5.06 -21.53
N LYS A 68 -6.17 4.87 -22.48
CA LYS A 68 -7.40 5.69 -22.61
C LYS A 68 -8.58 5.16 -21.79
N THR A 69 -8.41 4.02 -21.12
CA THR A 69 -9.49 3.36 -20.38
C THR A 69 -9.60 3.85 -18.95
N THR A 70 -10.78 3.67 -18.35
CA THR A 70 -11.04 3.93 -16.93
C THR A 70 -10.05 3.20 -16.01
N ILE A 71 -9.57 2.02 -16.41
CA ILE A 71 -8.61 1.22 -15.65
C ILE A 71 -7.29 1.98 -15.45
N HIS A 72 -6.79 2.70 -16.47
CA HIS A 72 -5.57 3.51 -16.33
C HIS A 72 -5.77 4.63 -15.29
N LYS A 73 -6.92 5.30 -15.31
CA LYS A 73 -7.25 6.35 -14.33
C LYS A 73 -7.33 5.78 -12.91
N ILE A 74 -7.97 4.63 -12.73
CA ILE A 74 -8.06 3.96 -11.43
C ILE A 74 -6.66 3.61 -10.92
N LEU A 75 -5.83 2.96 -11.75
CA LEU A 75 -4.46 2.60 -11.37
C LEU A 75 -3.64 3.84 -10.97
N PHE A 76 -3.76 4.93 -11.71
CA PHE A 76 -3.06 6.17 -11.41
C PHE A 76 -3.53 6.81 -10.10
N VAL A 77 -4.83 6.85 -9.85
CA VAL A 77 -5.39 7.33 -8.58
C VAL A 77 -4.96 6.45 -7.42
N THR A 78 -5.00 5.12 -7.58
CA THR A 78 -4.52 4.17 -6.55
C THR A 78 -3.03 4.37 -6.27
N LEU A 79 -2.21 4.62 -7.29
CA LEU A 79 -0.79 4.95 -7.11
C LEU A 79 -0.62 6.24 -6.29
N ILE A 80 -1.38 7.29 -6.59
CA ILE A 80 -1.33 8.54 -5.83
C ILE A 80 -1.70 8.31 -4.36
N ILE A 81 -2.82 7.63 -4.10
CA ILE A 81 -3.27 7.31 -2.74
C ILE A 81 -2.19 6.55 -1.99
N ASN A 82 -1.63 5.50 -2.60
CA ASN A 82 -0.62 4.66 -1.98
C ASN A 82 0.69 5.44 -1.72
N SER A 83 1.08 6.35 -2.62
CA SER A 83 2.24 7.23 -2.41
C SER A 83 2.01 8.24 -1.28
N ILE A 84 0.81 8.81 -1.16
CA ILE A 84 0.44 9.69 -0.04
C ILE A 84 0.52 8.93 1.28
N LEU A 85 -0.03 7.72 1.33
CA LEU A 85 0.05 6.87 2.52
C LEU A 85 1.49 6.51 2.88
N PHE A 86 2.31 6.12 1.90
CA PHE A 86 3.73 5.87 2.12
C PHE A 86 4.44 7.08 2.73
N LEU A 87 4.24 8.28 2.16
CA LEU A 87 4.81 9.51 2.72
C LEU A 87 4.29 9.81 4.12
N TYR A 88 3.00 9.60 4.37
CA TYR A 88 2.42 9.75 5.71
C TYR A 88 3.08 8.82 6.73
N TYR A 89 3.28 7.54 6.39
CA TYR A 89 3.95 6.58 7.29
C TYR A 89 5.43 6.93 7.51
N VAL A 90 6.14 7.40 6.48
CA VAL A 90 7.52 7.89 6.62
C VAL A 90 7.55 9.08 7.58
N ILE A 91 6.66 10.06 7.41
CA ILE A 91 6.62 11.24 8.28
C ILE A 91 6.31 10.82 9.72
N TYR A 92 5.29 9.98 9.91
CA TYR A 92 4.89 9.50 11.23
C TYR A 92 6.02 8.78 11.95
N GLN A 93 6.88 8.03 11.25
CA GLN A 93 7.99 7.30 11.86
C GLN A 93 9.19 8.19 12.20
N PHE A 94 9.55 9.11 11.32
CA PHE A 94 10.83 9.83 11.42
C PHE A 94 10.70 11.23 12.04
N PHE A 95 9.50 11.78 12.10
CA PHE A 95 9.26 13.15 12.58
C PHE A 95 8.26 13.24 13.74
N TRP A 96 7.64 12.14 14.14
CA TRP A 96 6.71 12.02 15.25
C TRP A 96 7.14 10.88 16.17
#